data_AF-A0A372IVX2-F1
#
_entry.id   AF-A0A372IVX2-F1
#
_cell.length_a   1.000
_cell.length_b   1.000
_cell.length_c   1.000
_cell.angle_alpha   90.00
_cell.angle_beta   90.00
_cell.angle_gamma   90.00
#
_symmetry.space_group_name_H-M   'P 1'
#
loop_
_entity.id
_entity.type
_entity.pdbx_description
1 polymer ?
#
loop_
_entity_poly.entity_id
_entity_poly.type
_entity_poly.pdbx_seq_one_letter_code
_entity_poly.pdbx_strand_id
1 'polypeptide(L)' 'MAEGRSVEELVVGVLGGTGPQGRGLAVRLAAAGQRVLLGGRDAERCAEVAAGV' A
#
# COMPACT_ATOMS: atom_id res chain seq x y z
N MET A 1 -9.76 -17.59 20.53
CA MET A 1 -8.85 -16.44 20.33
C MET A 1 -8.12 -16.73 19.04
N ALA A 2 -8.44 -16.07 17.93
CA ALA A 2 -7.66 -16.25 16.72
C ALA A 2 -6.22 -15.84 17.06
N GLU A 3 -5.29 -16.78 16.93
CA GLU A 3 -3.86 -16.54 17.10
C GLU A 3 -3.51 -15.36 16.19
N GLY A 4 -3.17 -14.22 16.81
CA GLY A 4 -3.10 -12.95 16.11
C GLY A 4 -1.90 -12.93 15.19
N ARG A 5 -2.14 -12.94 13.89
CA ARG A 5 -1.09 -12.71 12.90
C ARG A 5 -0.44 -11.36 13.16
N SER A 6 0.88 -11.32 13.13
CA SER A 6 1.60 -10.06 13.29
C SER A 6 1.39 -9.18 12.05
N VAL A 7 1.46 -7.86 12.23
CA VAL A 7 1.08 -6.90 11.19
C VAL A 7 2.02 -7.02 9.99
N GLU A 8 3.29 -7.30 10.23
CA GLU A 8 4.31 -7.55 9.22
C GLU A 8 4.03 -8.75 8.30
N GLU A 9 3.16 -9.68 8.71
CA GLU A 9 2.71 -10.79 7.87
C GLU A 9 1.52 -10.42 6.99
N LEU A 10 0.92 -9.23 7.16
CA LEU A 10 -0.22 -8.78 6.38
C LEU A 10 0.23 -7.99 5.15
N VAL A 11 -0.75 -7.62 4.34
CA VAL A 11 -0.57 -6.68 3.22
C VAL A 11 -1.45 -5.47 3.52
N VAL A 12 -0.86 -4.27 3.48
CA VAL A 12 -1.58 -3.02 3.74
C VAL A 12 -2.15 -2.49 2.42
N GLY A 13 -3.47 -2.47 2.30
CA GLY A 13 -4.17 -1.84 1.17
C GLY A 13 -4.38 -0.35 1.40
N VAL A 14 -3.94 0.50 0.48
CA VAL A 14 -4.12 1.96 0.51
C VAL A 14 -5.13 2.38 -0.56
N LEU A 15 -6.39 2.57 -0.18
CA LEU A 15 -7.43 3.10 -1.07
C LEU A 15 -7.25 4.59 -1.29
N GLY A 16 -7.29 5.04 -2.55
CA GLY A 16 -6.87 6.39 -2.92
C GLY A 16 -5.35 6.55 -2.95
N GLY A 17 -4.62 5.43 -3.07
CA GLY A 17 -3.15 5.37 -3.06
C GLY A 17 -2.46 6.18 -4.16
N THR A 18 -3.18 6.57 -5.22
CA THR A 18 -2.65 7.42 -6.29
C THR A 18 -2.63 8.91 -5.94
N GLY A 19 -3.30 9.33 -4.85
CA GLY A 19 -3.28 10.71 -4.37
C GLY A 19 -1.99 11.06 -3.63
N PRO A 20 -1.68 12.35 -3.41
CA PRO A 20 -0.41 12.76 -2.82
C PRO A 20 -0.21 12.21 -1.40
N GLN A 21 -1.25 12.18 -0.57
CA GLN A 21 -1.17 11.61 0.78
C GLN A 21 -1.09 10.08 0.74
N GLY A 22 -1.93 9.43 -0.08
CA GLY A 22 -1.96 7.97 -0.22
C GLY A 22 -0.62 7.42 -0.70
N ARG A 23 -0.03 8.05 -1.72
CA ARG A 23 1.30 7.71 -2.24
C ARG A 23 2.37 7.88 -1.17
N GLY A 24 2.38 9.04 -0.49
CA GLY A 24 3.36 9.30 0.57
C GLY A 24 3.27 8.32 1.74
N LEU A 25 2.06 7.87 2.09
CA LEU A 25 1.87 6.82 3.09
C LEU A 25 2.42 5.48 2.60
N ALA A 26 2.08 5.08 1.38
CA ALA A 26 2.54 3.82 0.79
C ALA A 26 4.06 3.73 0.72
N VAL A 27 4.74 4.80 0.27
CA VAL A 27 6.22 4.88 0.23
C VAL A 27 6.82 4.64 1.61
N ARG A 28 6.30 5.33 2.65
CA ARG A 28 6.85 5.21 4.01
C ARG A 28 6.64 3.82 4.61
N LEU A 29 5.48 3.21 4.37
CA LEU A 29 5.20 1.85 4.83
C LEU A 29 6.07 0.83 4.10
N ALA A 30 6.22 0.95 2.79
CA ALA A 30 7.11 0.10 2.01
C ALA A 30 8.58 0.24 2.46
N ALA A 31 9.04 1.47 2.72
CA ALA A 31 10.38 1.74 3.26
C ALA A 31 10.59 1.14 4.66
N ALA A 32 9.52 0.97 5.44
CA ALA A 32 9.53 0.26 6.73
C ALA A 32 9.44 -1.27 6.60
N GLY A 33 9.47 -1.82 5.38
CA GLY A 33 9.45 -3.25 5.11
C GLY A 33 8.05 -3.88 5.04
N GLN A 34 6.98 -3.07 5.09
CA GLN A 34 5.62 -3.57 4.93
C GLN A 34 5.29 -3.85 3.46
N ARG A 35 4.51 -4.91 3.21
CA ARG A 35 3.93 -5.15 1.90
C ARG A 35 2.73 -4.24 1.70
N VAL A 36 2.74 -3.45 0.63
CA VAL A 36 1.71 -2.45 0.36
C VAL A 36 1.06 -2.71 -1.00
N LEU A 37 -0.27 -2.52 -1.07
CA LEU A 37 -1.04 -2.56 -2.29
C LEU A 37 -1.74 -1.21 -2.50
N LEU A 38 -1.51 -0.56 -3.65
CA LEU A 38 -2.25 0.66 -4.01
C LEU A 38 -3.60 0.29 -4.63
N GLY A 39 -4.68 0.83 -4.06
CA GLY A 39 -6.04 0.65 -4.55
C GLY A 39 -6.65 1.96 -5.06
N GLY A 40 -7.40 1.87 -6.16
CA GLY A 40 -8.07 3.00 -6.79
C GLY A 40 -9.14 2.54 -7.77
N ARG A 41 -9.72 3.50 -8.49
CA ARG A 41 -10.77 3.25 -9.50
C ARG A 41 -10.22 2.79 -10.85
N ASP A 42 -8.92 2.98 -11.07
CA ASP A 42 -8.22 2.68 -12.31
C ASP A 42 -6.97 1.87 -11.95
N ALA A 43 -6.94 0.61 -12.40
CA ALA A 43 -5.89 -0.33 -12.06
C ALA A 43 -4.57 0.00 -12.75
N GLU A 44 -4.61 0.47 -14.00
CA GLU A 44 -3.40 0.84 -14.76
C GLU A 44 -2.72 2.03 -14.09
N ARG A 45 -3.50 3.07 -13.75
CA ARG A 45 -2.98 4.21 -13.00
C ARG A 45 -2.39 3.82 -11.64
N CYS A 46 -2.99 2.86 -10.94
CA CYS A 46 -2.43 2.37 -9.68
C CYS A 46 -1.09 1.65 -9.90
N ALA A 47 -0.96 0.86 -10.96
CA ALA A 47 0.28 0.17 -11.31
C ALA A 47 1.39 1.16 -11.71
N GLU A 48 1.08 2.19 -12.49
CA GLU A 48 2.03 3.25 -12.84
C GLU A 48 2.57 3.98 -11.60
N VAL A 49 1.67 4.36 -10.68
CA VAL A 49 2.09 5.01 -9.43
C VAL A 49 2.91 4.05 -8.56
N ALA A 50 2.51 2.78 -8.49
CA ALA A 50 3.23 1.74 -7.74
C ALA A 50 4.64 1.46 -8.30
N ALA A 51 4.85 1.59 -9.61
CA ALA A 51 6.16 1.43 -10.23
C ALA A 51 7.10 2.62 -9.98
N GLY A 52 6.55 3.78 -9.63
CA GLY A 52 7.29 5.02 -9.37
C GLY A 52 7.46 5.36 -7.88
N VAL A 53 7.22 4.42 -6.97
CA VAL A 53 7.40 4.57 -5.51
C VAL A 53 8.54 3.70 -4.99
#